data_AF-A0A7S1P794-F1
#
_entry.id   AF-A0A7S1P794-F1
#
_cell.length_a   1.000
_cell.length_b   1.000
_cell.length_c   1.000
_cell.angle_alpha   90.00
_cell.angle_beta   90.00
_cell.angle_gamma   90.00
#
_symmetry.space_group_name_H-M   'P 1'
#
loop_
_entity.id
_entity.type
_entity.pdbx_description
1 polymer ?
#
loop_
_entity_poly.entity_id
_entity_poly.type
_entity_poly.pdbx_seq_one_letter_code
_entity_poly.pdbx_strand_id
1 'polypeptide(L)'
;VADGVVFNAEALVSGCGRGHDMGGLSDPPLEVIGLDIPEVASDLTWMGGVVDFILDYTFLCAIHPDMRDAWAKRMHSLLKDSGLLMVAIFAICNKEGGPPFALSLE
;
A
#
# COMPACT_ATOMS: atom_id res chain seq x y z
N VAL A 1 -15.52 5.15 8.85
CA VAL A 1 -15.89 4.89 7.44
C VAL A 1 -17.25 4.22 7.42
N ALA A 2 -18.32 5.01 7.33
CA ALA A 2 -19.67 4.52 7.06
C ALA A 2 -20.08 5.22 5.75
N ASP A 3 -20.67 4.48 4.83
CA ASP A 3 -21.23 4.95 3.54
C ASP A 3 -20.27 5.15 2.35
N GLY A 4 -19.00 4.75 2.44
CA GLY A 4 -18.13 4.66 1.26
C GLY A 4 -17.80 6.00 0.57
N VAL A 5 -18.16 7.13 1.19
CA VAL A 5 -17.80 8.46 0.70
C VAL A 5 -16.55 8.92 1.44
N VAL A 6 -15.46 9.06 0.69
CA VAL A 6 -14.21 9.62 1.18
C VAL A 6 -14.21 11.10 0.80
N PHE A 7 -14.34 12.01 1.77
CA PHE A 7 -14.22 13.46 1.55
C PHE A 7 -12.78 13.87 1.84
N ASN A 8 -12.10 14.54 0.89
CA ASN A 8 -10.74 15.10 1.01
C ASN A 8 -9.76 14.19 1.76
N ALA A 9 -9.31 13.12 1.11
CA ALA A 9 -8.46 12.12 1.75
C ALA A 9 -7.10 11.96 1.09
N GLU A 10 -6.13 11.60 1.93
CA GLU A 10 -4.79 11.25 1.49
C GLU A 10 -4.75 9.74 1.23
N ALA A 11 -4.32 9.38 0.03
CA ALA A 11 -4.16 8.01 -0.42
C ALA A 11 -2.67 7.71 -0.71
N LEU A 12 -2.21 6.55 -0.28
CA LEU A 12 -0.87 6.05 -0.60
C LEU A 12 -0.97 4.85 -1.54
N VAL A 13 -0.16 4.83 -2.60
CA VAL A 13 0.04 3.67 -3.47
C VAL A 13 1.43 3.10 -3.22
N SER A 14 1.52 1.94 -2.57
CA SER A 14 2.80 1.25 -2.34
C SER A 14 3.17 0.35 -3.52
N GLY A 15 4.43 0.38 -3.93
CA GLY A 15 4.91 -0.26 -5.14
C GLY A 15 4.35 0.39 -6.41
N CYS A 16 4.24 1.72 -6.44
CA CYS A 16 3.54 2.43 -7.52
C CYS A 16 4.20 2.26 -8.90
N GLY A 17 5.43 1.75 -8.97
CA GLY A 17 6.14 1.56 -10.24
C GLY A 17 6.21 2.85 -11.04
N ARG A 18 5.71 2.79 -12.28
CA ARG A 18 5.59 3.96 -13.18
C ARG A 18 4.41 4.88 -12.87
N GLY A 19 3.69 4.66 -11.78
CA GLY A 19 2.56 5.49 -11.34
C GLY A 19 1.25 5.24 -12.09
N HIS A 20 1.07 4.05 -12.70
CA HIS A 20 -0.15 3.75 -13.48
C HIS A 20 -1.43 3.82 -12.63
N ASP A 21 -1.38 3.29 -11.41
CA ASP A 21 -2.53 3.28 -10.50
C ASP A 21 -2.79 4.64 -9.84
N MET A 22 -1.79 5.53 -9.82
CA MET A 22 -1.95 6.88 -9.26
C MET A 22 -2.92 7.72 -10.07
N GLY A 23 -2.88 7.61 -11.41
CA GLY A 23 -3.77 8.37 -12.30
C GLY A 23 -5.24 7.99 -12.15
N GLY A 24 -5.54 6.74 -11.79
CA GLY A 24 -6.90 6.27 -11.52
C GLY A 24 -7.43 6.68 -10.14
N LEU A 25 -6.54 6.99 -9.21
CA LEU A 25 -6.88 7.43 -7.86
C LEU A 25 -6.84 8.95 -7.69
N SER A 26 -6.21 9.71 -8.61
CA SER A 26 -5.99 11.15 -8.45
C SER A 26 -7.20 12.03 -8.75
N ASP A 27 -8.37 11.44 -9.04
CA ASP A 27 -9.59 12.22 -9.20
C ASP A 27 -10.00 12.82 -7.84
N PRO A 28 -10.31 14.13 -7.79
CA PRO A 28 -10.78 14.75 -6.56
C PRO A 28 -11.95 13.97 -5.96
N PRO A 29 -11.94 13.74 -4.62
CA PRO A 29 -11.22 14.52 -3.62
C PRO A 29 -9.96 13.82 -3.06
N LEU A 30 -9.30 12.95 -3.81
CA LEU A 30 -8.12 12.21 -3.34
C LEU A 30 -6.82 12.92 -3.68
N GLU A 31 -5.96 13.11 -2.67
CA GLU A 31 -4.55 13.44 -2.86
C GLU A 31 -3.73 12.15 -2.81
N VAL A 32 -3.04 11.83 -3.91
CA VAL A 32 -2.38 10.51 -4.08
C VAL A 32 -0.87 10.63 -4.03
N ILE A 33 -0.27 9.85 -3.14
CA ILE A 33 1.16 9.74 -2.94
C ILE A 33 1.61 8.37 -3.44
N GLY A 34 2.63 8.34 -4.29
CA GLY A 34 3.22 7.09 -4.78
C GLY A 34 4.52 6.78 -4.04
N LEU A 35 4.67 5.56 -3.56
CA LEU A 35 5.93 5.04 -3.04
C LEU A 35 6.35 3.82 -3.82
N ASP A 36 7.51 3.90 -4.46
CA ASP A 36 8.17 2.78 -5.12
C ASP A 36 9.63 2.88 -4.70
N ILE A 37 10.11 1.92 -3.89
CA ILE A 37 11.51 1.61 -3.48
C ILE A 37 11.46 0.87 -2.12
N PRO A 38 12.21 -0.24 -1.92
CA PRO A 38 12.23 -1.02 -0.68
C PRO A 38 12.85 -0.31 0.55
N GLU A 39 13.48 0.86 0.39
CA GLU A 39 14.23 1.57 1.45
C GLU A 39 13.62 2.90 1.93
N VAL A 40 12.47 3.36 1.40
CA VAL A 40 11.86 4.64 1.85
C VAL A 40 10.83 4.42 2.96
N ALA A 41 11.25 3.69 4.00
CA ALA A 41 10.57 3.72 5.29
C ALA A 41 11.03 4.91 6.15
N SER A 42 12.11 5.61 5.79
CA SER A 42 12.76 6.56 6.71
C SER A 42 12.35 8.03 6.56
N ASP A 43 11.72 8.47 5.46
CA ASP A 43 11.41 9.91 5.31
C ASP A 43 10.05 10.17 4.66
N LEU A 44 8.99 9.65 5.30
CA LEU A 44 7.62 10.15 5.10
C LEU A 44 7.26 11.21 6.14
N THR A 45 8.24 11.68 6.92
CA THR A 45 8.09 12.75 7.92
C THR A 45 7.74 14.11 7.31
N TRP A 46 7.94 14.29 6.00
CA TRP A 46 7.41 15.45 5.26
C TRP A 46 5.89 15.33 4.98
N MET A 47 5.33 14.12 5.00
CA MET A 47 3.88 13.94 5.08
C MET A 47 3.51 14.24 6.53
N GLY A 48 2.73 15.30 6.76
CA GLY A 48 2.36 15.76 8.10
C GLY A 48 1.48 14.79 8.89
N GLY A 49 1.26 13.56 8.41
CA GLY A 49 0.36 12.60 9.05
C GLY A 49 0.27 11.23 8.38
N VAL A 50 -0.43 10.37 9.10
CA VAL A 50 -1.02 9.11 8.64
C VAL A 50 -2.06 9.36 7.54
N VAL A 51 -2.20 8.44 6.57
CA VAL A 51 -3.14 8.52 5.45
C VAL A 51 -4.49 7.85 5.76
N ASP A 52 -5.52 8.21 4.99
CA ASP A 52 -6.87 7.61 5.10
C ASP A 52 -6.97 6.29 4.35
N PHE A 53 -6.20 6.13 3.27
CA PHE A 53 -6.26 4.96 2.41
C PHE A 53 -4.86 4.53 1.94
N ILE A 54 -4.60 3.23 1.95
CA ILE A 54 -3.44 2.62 1.30
C ILE A 54 -3.92 1.60 0.27
N LEU A 55 -3.44 1.72 -0.96
CA LEU A 55 -3.53 0.69 -1.99
C LEU A 55 -2.16 0.03 -2.17
N ASP A 56 -2.08 -1.26 -1.86
CA ASP A 56 -0.97 -2.13 -2.24
C ASP A 56 -1.40 -2.97 -3.44
N TYR A 57 -0.85 -2.67 -4.61
CA TYR A 57 -1.08 -3.46 -5.82
C TYR A 57 0.12 -4.38 -6.08
N THR A 58 0.06 -5.59 -5.52
CA THR A 58 1.08 -6.65 -5.64
C THR A 58 2.45 -6.34 -5.01
N PHE A 59 2.62 -5.25 -4.27
CA PHE A 59 3.89 -4.89 -3.64
C PHE A 59 4.23 -5.85 -2.48
N LEU A 60 3.24 -6.21 -1.66
CA LEU A 60 3.38 -7.29 -0.65
C LEU A 60 3.87 -8.61 -1.28
N CYS A 61 3.42 -8.90 -2.50
CA CYS A 61 3.82 -10.10 -3.22
C CYS A 61 5.25 -9.95 -3.78
N ALA A 62 5.71 -8.74 -4.08
CA ALA A 62 7.03 -8.50 -4.65
C ALA A 62 8.16 -8.50 -3.61
N ILE A 63 7.86 -8.22 -2.33
CA ILE A 63 8.86 -8.21 -1.25
C ILE A 63 9.18 -9.62 -0.75
N HIS A 64 10.44 -9.83 -0.33
CA HIS A 64 10.89 -11.09 0.27
C HIS A 64 10.04 -11.44 1.50
N PRO A 65 9.68 -12.72 1.73
CA PRO A 65 8.85 -13.13 2.87
C PRO A 65 9.31 -12.61 4.23
N ASP A 66 10.63 -12.57 4.48
CA ASP A 66 11.22 -12.07 5.73
C ASP A 66 10.94 -10.58 6.00
N MET A 67 10.55 -9.80 4.98
CA MET A 67 10.23 -8.38 5.12
C MET A 67 8.74 -8.12 5.37
N ARG A 68 7.87 -9.14 5.31
CA ARG A 68 6.41 -8.98 5.41
C ARG A 68 5.97 -8.43 6.76
N ASP A 69 6.63 -8.83 7.85
CA ASP A 69 6.35 -8.27 9.19
C ASP A 69 6.72 -6.79 9.28
N ALA A 70 7.84 -6.39 8.66
CA ALA A 70 8.28 -5.00 8.61
C ALA A 70 7.32 -4.16 7.74
N TRP A 71 6.90 -4.70 6.59
CA TRP A 71 5.88 -4.10 5.74
C TRP A 71 4.56 -3.92 6.50
N ALA A 72 4.08 -4.93 7.23
CA ALA A 72 2.81 -4.87 7.95
C ALA A 72 2.84 -3.79 9.04
N LYS A 73 3.91 -3.74 9.84
CA LYS A 73 4.13 -2.67 10.83
C LYS A 73 4.17 -1.29 10.18
N ARG A 74 4.78 -1.19 9.00
CA ARG A 74 4.87 0.07 8.27
C ARG A 74 3.50 0.52 7.77
N MET A 75 2.74 -0.35 7.10
CA MET A 75 1.38 -0.02 6.63
C MET A 75 0.49 0.42 7.79
N HIS A 76 0.56 -0.28 8.92
CA HIS A 76 -0.16 0.10 10.13
C HIS A 76 0.27 1.48 10.66
N SER A 77 1.58 1.76 10.73
CA SER A 77 2.08 3.07 11.21
C SER A 77 1.74 4.24 10.29
N LEU A 78 1.40 3.97 9.03
CA LEU A 78 1.04 4.98 8.04
C LEU A 78 -0.47 5.18 7.93
N LEU A 79 -1.29 4.32 8.53
CA LEU A 79 -2.73 4.43 8.49
C LEU A 79 -3.26 5.17 9.72
N LYS A 80 -4.27 6.01 9.50
CA LYS A 80 -5.11 6.50 10.59
C LYS A 80 -5.80 5.30 11.26
N ASP A 81 -6.18 5.41 12.53
CA ASP A 81 -6.95 4.37 13.23
C ASP A 81 -8.27 4.04 12.48
N SER A 82 -8.84 5.01 11.76
CA SER A 82 -10.03 4.85 10.91
C SER A 82 -9.71 4.61 9.43
N GLY A 83 -8.44 4.45 9.07
CA GLY A 83 -7.98 4.29 7.70
C GLY A 83 -8.26 2.90 7.14
N LEU A 84 -8.15 2.77 5.82
CA LEU A 84 -8.39 1.52 5.10
C LEU A 84 -7.13 1.07 4.33
N LEU A 85 -6.74 -0.18 4.51
CA LEU A 85 -5.73 -0.86 3.70
C LEU A 85 -6.42 -1.78 2.70
N MET A 86 -6.16 -1.59 1.41
CA MET A 86 -6.56 -2.49 0.34
C MET A 86 -5.32 -3.13 -0.27
N VAL A 87 -5.27 -4.47 -0.30
CA VAL A 87 -4.15 -5.23 -0.86
C VAL A 87 -4.67 -6.12 -1.99
N ALA A 88 -4.19 -5.88 -3.20
CA ALA A 88 -4.40 -6.77 -4.33
C ALA A 88 -3.29 -7.82 -4.35
N ILE A 89 -3.67 -9.07 -4.09
CA ILE A 89 -2.74 -10.19 -3.94
C ILE A 89 -2.69 -11.01 -5.24
N PHE A 90 -1.47 -11.23 -5.76
CA PHE A 90 -1.20 -12.21 -6.80
C PHE A 90 0.23 -12.75 -6.67
N ALA A 91 0.49 -14.06 -6.58
CA ALA A 91 -0.43 -15.18 -6.76
C ALA A 91 -0.73 -15.91 -5.43
N ILE A 92 -2.00 -16.24 -5.21
CA ILE A 92 -2.43 -17.18 -4.16
C ILE A 92 -2.26 -18.58 -4.72
N CYS A 93 -1.06 -19.13 -4.61
CA CYS A 93 -0.72 -20.46 -5.12
C CYS A 93 0.51 -21.03 -4.43
N ASN A 94 0.74 -22.33 -4.61
CA ASN A 94 1.98 -22.96 -4.21
C ASN A 94 3.03 -22.76 -5.30
N LYS A 95 4.07 -21.97 -5.01
CA LYS A 95 5.26 -21.82 -5.85
C LYS A 95 6.47 -21.48 -5.01
N GLU A 96 7.64 -21.84 -5.53
CA GLU A 96 8.93 -21.45 -4.97
C GLU A 96 9.48 -20.22 -5.71
N GLY A 97 10.30 -19.43 -5.01
CA GLY A 97 10.88 -18.21 -5.55
C GLY A 97 9.90 -17.04 -5.71
N GLY A 98 10.35 -16.00 -6.41
CA GLY A 98 9.64 -14.74 -6.62
C GLY A 98 10.55 -13.70 -7.28
N PRO A 99 10.07 -12.47 -7.51
CA PRO A 99 8.70 -11.99 -7.32
C PRO A 99 7.74 -12.38 -8.48
N PRO A 100 6.41 -12.46 -8.25
CA PRO A 100 5.76 -12.39 -6.93
C PRO A 100 6.09 -13.63 -6.09
N PHE A 101 6.29 -13.51 -4.79
CA PHE A 101 6.36 -14.64 -3.85
C PHE A 101 4.95 -15.15 -3.56
N ALA A 102 4.80 -16.45 -3.31
CA ALA A 102 3.53 -17.06 -2.96
C ALA A 102 2.93 -16.48 -1.65
N LEU A 103 1.60 -16.39 -1.61
CA LEU A 103 0.81 -16.11 -0.40
C LEU A 103 -0.30 -17.15 -0.24
N SER A 104 -0.72 -17.37 1.02
CA SER A 104 -1.89 -18.16 1.41
C SER A 104 -2.99 -17.24 1.94
N LEU A 105 -4.23 -17.74 1.96
CA LEU A 105 -5.35 -17.10 2.69
C LEU A 105 -5.38 -17.46 4.18
N GLU A 106 -4.63 -18.50 4.54
CA GLU A 106 -4.40 -18.96 5.91
C GLU A 106 -3.27 -18.17 6.57
#